data_AF-A0A0Q6DJ96-F1
#
_entry.id   AF-A0A0Q6DJ96-F1
#
_cell.length_a   1.000
_cell.length_b   1.000
_cell.length_c   1.000
_cell.angle_alpha   90.00
_cell.angle_beta   90.00
_cell.angle_gamma   90.00
#
_symmetry.space_group_name_H-M   'P 1'
#
loop_
_entity.id
_entity.type
_entity.pdbx_description
1 polymer ?
#
loop_
_entity_poly.entity_id
_entity_poly.type
_entity_poly.pdbx_seq_one_letter_code
_entity_poly.pdbx_strand_id
1 'polypeptide(L)'
;MTTARVHACAECGEAAPAAAEFCSPACRHTFNNRRRLRGAELYDLYMAHRFERPLAKVLGLLQAMNRLASNYRAEDALWRAGRKSWRAPQDVLATRPHLKAKRWFVRAGR
;
A
#
# COMPACT_ATOMS: atom_id res chain seq x y z
N MET A 1 -17.31 -0.75 22.21
CA MET A 1 -17.48 -0.57 20.75
C MET A 1 -17.31 0.91 20.43
N THR A 2 -16.15 1.31 19.90
CA THR A 2 -15.88 2.71 19.53
C THR A 2 -16.58 3.00 18.21
N THR A 3 -17.55 3.92 18.21
CA THR A 3 -18.25 4.38 17.02
C THR A 3 -17.25 4.92 16.00
N ALA A 4 -17.29 4.39 14.77
CA ALA A 4 -16.42 4.86 13.70
C ALA A 4 -16.77 6.33 13.37
N ARG A 5 -15.81 7.23 13.55
CA ARG A 5 -15.99 8.65 13.20
C ARG A 5 -16.04 8.78 11.67
N VAL A 6 -17.05 9.47 11.14
CA VAL A 6 -17.30 9.64 9.70
C VAL A 6 -16.10 10.28 8.97
N HIS A 7 -15.29 11.06 9.70
CA HIS A 7 -14.03 11.65 9.21
C HIS A 7 -12.88 11.40 10.20
N ALA A 8 -12.46 10.14 10.34
CA ALA A 8 -11.28 9.80 11.14
C ALA A 8 -9.98 9.93 10.32
N CYS A 9 -8.97 10.56 10.91
CA CYS A 9 -7.60 10.59 10.39
C CYS A 9 -7.07 9.17 10.23
N ALA A 10 -6.56 8.85 9.04
CA ALA A 10 -6.04 7.51 8.73
C ALA A 10 -4.81 7.13 9.58
N GLU A 11 -4.13 8.12 10.16
CA GLU A 11 -2.97 7.91 11.03
C GLU A 11 -3.35 7.74 12.50
N CYS A 12 -3.81 8.80 13.16
CA CYS A 12 -4.07 8.81 14.60
C CYS A 12 -5.48 8.36 14.99
N GLY A 13 -6.45 8.37 14.06
CA GLY A 13 -7.86 8.07 14.36
C GLY A 13 -8.65 9.26 14.93
N GLU A 14 -8.01 10.40 15.15
CA GLU A 14 -8.70 11.63 15.56
C GLU A 14 -9.56 12.23 14.47
N ALA A 15 -10.43 13.18 14.81
CA ALA A 15 -11.22 13.90 13.83
C ALA A 15 -10.31 14.58 12.78
N ALA A 16 -10.64 14.38 11.50
CA ALA A 16 -10.04 15.06 10.37
C ALA A 16 -11.08 15.98 9.71
N PRO A 17 -10.64 17.07 9.04
CA PRO A 17 -11.54 17.89 8.24
C PRO A 17 -12.32 17.06 7.21
N ALA A 18 -13.52 17.52 6.86
CA ALA A 18 -14.30 16.90 5.80
C ALA A 18 -13.47 16.84 4.50
N ALA A 19 -13.48 15.68 3.83
CA ALA A 19 -12.66 15.33 2.67
C ALA A 19 -11.12 15.23 2.88
N ALA A 20 -10.60 15.39 4.11
CA ALA A 20 -9.19 15.17 4.41
C ALA A 20 -8.91 13.76 4.95
N GLU A 21 -7.89 13.09 4.40
CA GLU A 21 -7.42 11.77 4.87
C GLU A 21 -6.66 11.87 6.22
N PHE A 22 -6.09 13.04 6.51
CA PHE A 22 -5.25 13.29 7.69
C PHE A 22 -5.65 14.59 8.38
N CYS A 23 -5.58 14.61 9.71
CA CYS A 23 -5.82 15.82 10.50
C CYS A 23 -4.66 16.84 10.44
N SER A 24 -3.45 16.41 10.08
CA SER A 24 -2.27 17.29 10.01
C SER A 24 -1.22 16.80 9.03
N PRO A 25 -0.30 17.69 8.57
CA PRO A 25 0.86 17.29 7.78
C PRO A 25 1.72 16.25 8.51
N ALA A 26 1.90 16.38 9.82
CA ALA A 26 2.68 15.43 10.62
C ALA A 26 2.10 14.00 10.53
N CYS A 27 0.78 13.85 10.68
CA CYS A 27 0.10 12.56 10.50
C CYS A 27 0.32 11.98 9.10
N ARG A 28 0.20 12.82 8.06
CA ARG A 28 0.47 12.42 6.67
C ARG A 28 1.92 11.97 6.48
N HIS A 29 2.89 12.67 7.07
CA HIS A 29 4.32 12.30 7.00
C HIS A 29 4.58 10.96 7.67
N THR A 30 4.09 10.76 8.91
CA THR A 30 4.24 9.48 9.62
C THR A 30 3.65 8.32 8.83
N PHE A 31 2.43 8.50 8.28
CA PHE A 31 1.80 7.50 7.43
C PHE A 31 2.63 7.17 6.19
N ASN A 32 3.08 8.19 5.45
CA ASN A 32 3.88 7.98 4.23
C ASN A 32 5.25 7.36 4.54
N ASN A 33 5.88 7.72 5.66
CA ASN A 33 7.16 7.15 6.08
C ASN A 33 7.05 5.67 6.41
N ARG A 34 6.00 5.25 7.15
CA ARG A 34 5.73 3.83 7.39
C ARG A 34 5.55 3.09 6.08
N ARG A 35 4.77 3.65 5.16
CA ARG A 35 4.52 3.02 3.85
C ARG A 35 5.79 2.96 2.99
N ARG A 36 6.70 3.93 3.12
CA ARG A 36 8.00 3.94 2.46
C ARG A 36 8.90 2.83 2.97
N LEU A 37 8.99 2.64 4.29
CA LEU A 37 9.80 1.58 4.91
C LEU A 37 9.28 0.19 4.52
N ARG A 38 7.97 -0.06 4.73
CA ARG A 38 7.33 -1.32 4.34
C ARG A 38 7.43 -1.59 2.83
N GLY A 39 7.38 -0.52 2.02
CA GLY A 39 7.55 -0.61 0.58
C GLY A 39 8.96 -1.02 0.17
N ALA A 40 10.00 -0.56 0.88
CA ALA A 40 11.38 -0.95 0.61
C ALA A 40 11.59 -2.45 0.87
N GLU A 41 11.09 -2.97 1.99
CA GLU A 41 11.19 -4.40 2.32
C GLU A 41 10.47 -5.30 1.29
N LEU A 42 9.34 -4.86 0.75
CA LEU A 42 8.62 -5.57 -0.30
C LEU A 42 9.25 -5.42 -1.69
N TYR A 43 9.96 -4.33 -1.95
CA TYR A 43 10.39 -3.98 -3.30
C TYR A 43 11.35 -5.02 -3.88
N ASP A 44 12.40 -5.36 -3.14
CA ASP A 44 13.41 -6.32 -3.62
C ASP A 44 12.80 -7.71 -3.82
N LEU A 45 11.92 -8.15 -2.89
CA LEU A 45 11.21 -9.42 -3.00
C LEU A 45 10.29 -9.45 -4.22
N TYR A 46 9.58 -8.36 -4.49
CA TYR A 46 8.69 -8.26 -5.65
C TYR A 46 9.47 -8.26 -6.97
N MET A 47 10.59 -7.54 -7.02
CA MET A 47 11.45 -7.47 -8.20
C MET A 47 12.06 -8.84 -8.50
N ALA A 48 12.64 -9.52 -7.49
CA ALA A 48 13.15 -10.87 -7.63
C ALA A 48 12.03 -11.85 -8.03
N HIS A 49 10.85 -11.77 -7.39
CA HIS A 49 9.70 -12.58 -7.79
C HIS A 49 9.29 -12.38 -9.25
N ARG A 50 9.35 -11.14 -9.76
CA ARG A 50 8.91 -10.82 -11.11
C ARG A 50 9.93 -11.21 -12.19
N PHE A 51 11.22 -11.04 -11.91
CA PHE A 51 12.30 -11.11 -12.89
C PHE A 51 13.23 -12.32 -12.71
N GLU A 52 13.32 -12.89 -11.51
CA GLU A 52 14.16 -14.05 -11.18
C GLU A 52 13.30 -15.27 -10.83
N ARG A 53 12.30 -15.57 -11.68
CA ARG A 53 11.23 -16.53 -11.38
C ARG A 53 11.70 -17.92 -10.91
N PRO A 54 12.74 -18.55 -11.49
CA PRO A 54 13.20 -19.87 -11.02
C PRO A 54 13.68 -19.80 -9.56
N LEU A 55 14.53 -18.82 -9.25
CA LEU A 55 15.05 -18.60 -7.89
C LEU A 55 13.91 -18.23 -6.94
N ALA A 56 13.00 -17.35 -7.37
CA ALA A 56 11.87 -16.92 -6.57
C ALA A 56 10.95 -18.07 -6.13
N LYS A 57 10.78 -19.08 -7.00
CA LYS A 57 10.01 -20.29 -6.69
C LYS A 57 10.72 -21.15 -5.66
N VAL A 58 12.03 -21.38 -5.82
CA VAL A 58 12.85 -22.15 -4.87
C VAL A 58 12.84 -21.51 -3.48
N LEU A 59 12.94 -20.18 -3.42
CA LEU A 59 12.96 -19.42 -2.17
C LEU A 59 11.57 -19.11 -1.61
N GLY A 60 10.48 -19.43 -2.31
CA GLY A 60 9.11 -19.16 -1.84
C GLY A 60 8.83 -17.66 -1.63
N LEU A 61 9.31 -16.79 -2.53
CA LEU A 61 9.23 -15.34 -2.33
C LEU A 61 7.79 -14.81 -2.25
N LEU A 62 6.85 -15.43 -2.95
CA LEU A 62 5.43 -15.05 -2.83
C LEU A 62 4.90 -15.30 -1.41
N GLN A 63 5.24 -16.44 -0.82
CA GLN A 63 4.86 -16.76 0.56
C GLN A 63 5.54 -15.80 1.55
N ALA A 64 6.80 -15.45 1.32
CA ALA A 64 7.51 -14.47 2.14
C ALA A 64 6.86 -13.08 2.09
N MET A 65 6.52 -12.56 0.90
CA MET A 65 5.81 -11.30 0.75
C MET A 65 4.43 -11.32 1.42
N ASN A 66 3.68 -12.41 1.27
CA ASN A 66 2.37 -12.56 1.91
C ASN A 66 2.49 -12.57 3.44
N ARG A 67 3.49 -13.25 3.99
CA ARG A 67 3.77 -13.25 5.43
C ARG A 67 4.14 -11.86 5.94
N LEU A 68 4.96 -11.13 5.17
CA LEU A 68 5.33 -9.76 5.50
C LEU A 68 4.10 -8.84 5.53
N ALA A 69 3.21 -8.94 4.54
CA ALA A 69 1.94 -8.22 4.52
C ALA A 69 1.03 -8.59 5.71
N SER A 70 0.97 -9.86 6.11
CA SER A 70 0.25 -10.31 7.31
C SER A 70 0.84 -9.71 8.59
N ASN A 71 2.16 -9.67 8.72
CA ASN A 71 2.84 -9.08 9.88
C ASN A 71 2.52 -7.58 9.99
N TYR A 72 2.60 -6.84 8.89
CA TYR A 72 2.20 -5.43 8.86
C TYR A 72 0.76 -5.21 9.30
N ARG A 73 -0.14 -6.11 8.90
CA ARG A 73 -1.55 -6.04 9.30
C ARG A 73 -1.74 -6.32 10.79
N ALA A 74 -0.97 -7.26 11.35
CA ALA A 74 -0.96 -7.55 12.78
C ALA A 74 -0.41 -6.37 13.59
N GLU A 75 0.68 -5.74 13.13
CA GLU A 75 1.20 -4.49 13.72
C GLU A 75 0.17 -3.37 13.69
N ASP A 76 -0.55 -3.20 12.58
CA ASP A 76 -1.61 -2.20 12.47
C ASP A 76 -2.77 -2.50 13.44
N ALA A 77 -3.11 -3.78 13.65
CA ALA A 77 -4.11 -4.19 14.63
C ALA A 77 -3.67 -3.82 16.05
N LEU A 78 -2.42 -4.14 16.39
CA LEU A 78 -1.84 -3.92 17.73
C LEU A 78 -1.66 -2.43 18.05
N TRP A 79 -1.04 -1.68 17.14
CA TRP A 79 -0.58 -0.31 17.41
C TRP A 79 -1.50 0.78 16.86
N ARG A 80 -2.42 0.44 15.96
CA ARG A 80 -3.26 1.42 15.24
C ARG A 80 -4.75 1.10 15.31
N ALA A 81 -5.18 0.27 16.27
CA ALA A 81 -6.57 -0.17 16.38
C ALA A 81 -7.15 -0.68 15.05
N GLY A 82 -6.32 -1.35 14.24
CA GLY A 82 -6.72 -1.92 12.96
C GLY A 82 -6.86 -0.92 11.80
N ARG A 83 -6.50 0.35 11.97
CA ARG A 83 -6.49 1.33 10.86
C ARG A 83 -5.47 0.92 9.79
N LYS A 84 -5.87 1.01 8.52
CA LYS A 84 -5.04 0.64 7.37
C LYS A 84 -3.78 1.53 7.30
N SER A 85 -2.65 0.96 6.89
CA SER A 85 -1.40 1.70 6.67
C SER A 85 -1.08 1.93 5.18
N TRP A 86 -2.04 1.71 4.28
CA TRP A 86 -1.88 1.85 2.84
C TRP A 86 -3.02 2.69 2.27
N ARG A 87 -2.77 3.31 1.12
CA ARG A 87 -3.77 4.17 0.45
C ARG A 87 -4.84 3.34 -0.23
N ALA A 88 -5.98 3.96 -0.48
CA ALA A 88 -6.98 3.36 -1.32
C ALA A 88 -6.43 3.18 -2.76
N PRO A 89 -6.69 2.05 -3.43
CA PRO A 89 -6.17 1.79 -4.77
C PRO A 89 -6.54 2.89 -5.79
N GLN A 90 -7.74 3.45 -5.69
CA GLN A 90 -8.20 4.54 -6.56
C GLN A 90 -7.28 5.77 -6.49
N ASP A 91 -6.80 6.15 -5.30
CA ASP A 91 -5.92 7.31 -5.12
C ASP A 91 -4.52 7.06 -5.69
N VAL A 92 -4.03 5.83 -5.53
CA VAL A 92 -2.74 5.40 -6.10
C VAL A 92 -2.78 5.45 -7.62
N LEU A 93 -3.88 5.01 -8.22
CA LEU A 93 -4.06 4.98 -9.68
C LEU A 93 -4.37 6.37 -10.25
N ALA A 94 -5.13 7.21 -9.54
CA ALA A 94 -5.39 8.59 -9.95
C ALA A 94 -4.10 9.41 -10.05
N THR A 95 -3.15 9.18 -9.14
CA THR A 95 -1.83 9.84 -9.16
C THR A 95 -0.84 9.23 -10.17
N ARG A 96 -1.17 8.08 -10.78
CA ARG A 96 -0.33 7.38 -11.77
C ARG A 96 -1.16 6.89 -12.96
N PRO A 97 -1.73 7.80 -13.78
CA PRO A 97 -2.66 7.43 -14.84
C PRO A 97 -2.08 6.43 -15.86
N HIS A 98 -0.77 6.51 -16.12
CA HIS A 98 -0.06 5.62 -17.04
C HIS A 98 -0.17 4.13 -16.67
N LEU A 99 -0.40 3.79 -15.39
CA LEU A 99 -0.58 2.40 -14.97
C LEU A 99 -1.90 1.77 -15.44
N LYS A 100 -2.89 2.59 -15.85
CA LYS A 100 -4.16 2.13 -16.43
C LYS A 100 -4.17 2.16 -17.96
N ALA A 101 -3.13 2.72 -18.60
CA ALA A 101 -3.10 2.87 -20.04
C ALA A 101 -3.06 1.48 -20.72
N LYS A 102 -4.08 1.19 -21.54
CA LYS A 102 -4.07 0.00 -22.42
C LYS A 102 -3.34 0.36 -23.70
N ARG A 103 -2.18 -0.27 -23.95
CA ARG A 103 -1.54 -0.22 -25.27
C ARG A 103 -2.27 -1.17 -26.20
N TRP A 104 -3.02 -0.63 -27.14
CA TRP A 104 -3.47 -1.37 -28.31
C TRP A 104 -2.28 -1.46 -29.27
N PHE A 105 -1.74 -2.66 -29.46
CA PHE A 105 -0.82 -2.89 -30.57
C PHE A 105 -1.66 -2.87 -31.85
N VAL A 106 -1.68 -1.75 -32.56
CA VAL A 106 -2.11 -1.75 -33.95
C VAL A 106 -1.06 -2.58 -34.69
N ARG A 107 -1.42 -3.81 -35.08
CA ARG A 107 -0.63 -4.55 -36.07
C ARG A 107 -0.66 -3.70 -37.34
N ALA A 108 0.43 -2.98 -37.62
CA ALA A 108 0.66 -2.45 -38.95
C ALA A 108 0.64 -3.66 -39.90
N GLY A 109 -0.36 -3.70 -40.77
CA GLY A 109 -0.53 -4.74 -41.77
C GLY A 109 0.71 -4.80 -42.67
N ARG A 110 1.05 -6.03 -43.03
CA ARG A 110 2.05 -6.38 -44.05
C ARG A 110 1.64 -5.84 -45.41
#